data_AF-A0A8H5NI41-F1
#
_entry.id   AF-A0A8H5NI41-F1
#
_cell.length_a   1.000
_cell.length_b   1.000
_cell.length_c   1.000
_cell.angle_alpha   90.00
_cell.angle_beta   90.00
_cell.angle_gamma   90.00
#
_symmetry.space_group_name_H-M   'P 1'
#
loop_
_entity.id
_entity.type
_entity.pdbx_description
1 polymer ?
#
loop_
_entity_poly.entity_id
_entity_poly.type
_entity_poly.pdbx_seq_one_letter_code
_entity_poly.pdbx_strand_id
1 'polypeptide(L)'
;MDIAEQAADIRSNWIFFVSTDPVLLRGCLLAACRYLAQVELRDEYALLAIQYKQYYLQSLRKGLSSRSLPSRRNAVAMTTVLALDEITCGDHTVAAKHVLGAMKMVEDAGGLDRLGLNHLVRYVLYNLMFGKRLSEWDIDLQLASTLMTPDSILP
;
A
#
# COMPACT_ATOMS: atom_id res chain seq x y z
N MET A 1 4.00 17.21 -15.14
CA MET A 1 4.20 17.52 -13.72
C MET A 1 5.45 16.78 -13.33
N ASP A 2 6.46 17.49 -12.83
CA ASP A 2 7.70 16.86 -12.35
C ASP A 2 7.40 15.91 -11.17
N ILE A 3 8.21 14.87 -10.95
CA ILE A 3 8.03 13.90 -9.86
C ILE A 3 8.00 14.63 -8.51
N ALA A 4 8.86 15.64 -8.35
CA ALA A 4 8.91 16.45 -7.13
C ALA A 4 7.63 17.27 -6.93
N GLU A 5 7.07 17.81 -8.02
CA GLU A 5 5.82 18.57 -8.03
C GLU A 5 4.62 17.66 -7.72
N GLN A 6 4.57 16.45 -8.29
CA GLN A 6 3.54 15.45 -7.99
C GLN A 6 3.60 15.01 -6.52
N ALA A 7 4.80 14.75 -6.01
CA ALA A 7 4.99 14.38 -4.62
C ALA A 7 4.61 15.53 -3.66
N ALA A 8 4.89 16.78 -4.04
CA ALA A 8 4.48 17.96 -3.28
C ALA A 8 2.95 18.12 -3.26
N ASP A 9 2.30 17.97 -4.42
CA ASP A 9 0.84 18.03 -4.53
C ASP A 9 0.17 16.94 -3.70
N ILE A 10 0.65 15.69 -3.81
CA ILE A 10 0.16 14.58 -2.98
C ILE A 10 0.29 14.90 -1.50
N ARG A 11 1.43 15.44 -1.05
CA ARG A 11 1.63 15.77 0.38
C ARG A 11 0.73 16.90 0.85
N SER A 12 0.48 17.90 0.00
CA SER A 12 -0.39 19.04 0.34
C SER A 12 -1.87 18.68 0.30
N ASN A 13 -2.26 17.74 -0.56
CA ASN A 13 -3.67 17.40 -0.84
C ASN A 13 -4.02 15.94 -0.52
N TRP A 14 -3.25 15.29 0.35
CA TRP A 14 -3.39 13.85 0.62
C TRP A 14 -4.80 13.44 1.06
N ILE A 15 -5.50 14.28 1.83
CA ILE A 15 -6.88 14.03 2.30
C ILE A 15 -7.84 13.93 1.11
N PHE A 16 -7.71 14.83 0.14
CA PHE A 16 -8.52 14.79 -1.08
C PHE A 16 -8.27 13.50 -1.89
N PHE A 17 -7.01 13.14 -2.09
CA PHE A 17 -6.65 11.91 -2.80
C PHE A 17 -7.14 10.65 -2.08
N VAL A 18 -7.03 10.60 -0.75
CA VAL A 18 -7.51 9.46 0.05
C VAL A 18 -9.03 9.37 0.03
N SER A 19 -9.73 10.48 0.21
CA SER A 19 -11.20 10.50 0.32
C SER A 19 -11.92 10.09 -0.97
N THR A 20 -11.28 10.25 -2.12
CA THR A 20 -11.83 9.85 -3.43
C THR A 20 -11.56 8.39 -3.79
N ASP A 21 -10.69 7.70 -3.03
CA ASP A 21 -10.37 6.29 -3.24
C ASP A 21 -10.89 5.43 -2.06
N PRO A 22 -11.92 4.58 -2.27
CA PRO A 22 -12.50 3.77 -1.20
C PRO A 22 -11.55 2.75 -0.56
N VAL A 23 -10.50 2.35 -1.27
CA VAL A 23 -9.46 1.46 -0.72
C VAL A 23 -8.56 2.25 0.21
N LEU A 24 -8.14 3.45 -0.17
CA LEU A 24 -7.27 4.29 0.66
C LEU A 24 -8.01 4.90 1.85
N LEU A 25 -9.24 5.36 1.67
CA LEU A 25 -10.06 5.91 2.76
C LEU A 25 -10.21 4.91 3.90
N ARG A 26 -10.56 3.66 3.58
CA ARG A 26 -10.63 2.58 4.58
C ARG A 26 -9.27 2.32 5.25
N GLY A 27 -8.17 2.57 4.55
CA GLY A 27 -6.81 2.35 5.04
C GLY A 27 -6.43 3.41 6.06
N CYS A 28 -6.84 4.65 5.81
CA CYS A 28 -6.74 5.72 6.79
C CYS A 28 -7.63 5.47 8.02
N LEU A 29 -8.84 4.94 7.84
CA LEU A 29 -9.69 4.56 8.98
C LEU A 29 -9.08 3.41 9.79
N LEU A 30 -8.47 2.41 9.14
CA LEU A 30 -7.69 1.36 9.81
C LEU A 30 -6.54 1.97 10.63
N ALA A 31 -5.71 2.81 10.02
CA ALA A 31 -4.59 3.47 10.70
C ALA A 31 -5.07 4.33 11.88
N ALA A 32 -6.16 5.07 11.71
CA ALA A 32 -6.78 5.85 12.79
C ALA A 32 -7.26 4.96 13.94
N CYS A 33 -7.90 3.83 13.64
CA CYS A 33 -8.32 2.87 14.66
C CYS A 33 -7.11 2.26 15.41
N ARG A 34 -6.01 1.95 14.70
CA ARG A 34 -4.76 1.47 15.34
C ARG A 34 -4.20 2.50 16.31
N TYR A 35 -4.12 3.75 15.88
CA TYR A 35 -3.64 4.85 16.70
C TYR A 35 -4.55 5.06 17.93
N LEU A 36 -5.87 5.15 17.73
CA LEU A 36 -6.83 5.34 18.81
C LEU A 36 -6.84 4.17 19.79
N ALA A 37 -6.65 2.93 19.33
CA ALA A 37 -6.51 1.77 20.22
C ALA A 37 -5.27 1.88 21.14
N GLN A 38 -4.19 2.50 20.66
CA GLN A 38 -2.98 2.71 21.46
C GLN A 38 -3.13 3.86 22.45
N VAL A 39 -3.78 4.97 22.07
CA VAL A 39 -3.83 6.18 22.90
C VAL A 39 -5.05 6.25 23.82
N GLU A 40 -6.22 5.80 23.38
CA GLU A 40 -7.46 5.82 24.18
C GLU A 40 -7.63 4.55 25.02
N LEU A 41 -6.88 3.48 24.73
CA LEU A 41 -6.96 2.16 25.40
C LEU A 41 -8.38 1.57 25.41
N ARG A 42 -9.18 1.87 24.37
CA ARG A 42 -10.53 1.32 24.19
C ARG A 42 -10.49 0.15 23.20
N ASP A 43 -10.94 -1.01 23.65
CA ASP A 43 -10.98 -2.26 22.86
C ASP A 43 -11.82 -2.12 21.58
N GLU A 44 -12.80 -1.22 21.56
CA GLU A 44 -13.65 -0.94 20.38
C GLU A 44 -12.81 -0.55 19.16
N TYR A 45 -11.78 0.28 19.33
CA TYR A 45 -10.91 0.68 18.21
C TYR A 45 -10.00 -0.44 17.75
N ALA A 46 -9.52 -1.29 18.68
CA ALA A 46 -8.75 -2.47 18.33
C ALA A 46 -9.62 -3.45 17.50
N LEU A 47 -10.87 -3.65 17.90
CA LEU A 47 -11.82 -4.49 17.16
C LEU A 47 -12.12 -3.92 15.77
N LEU A 48 -12.35 -2.61 15.65
CA LEU A 48 -12.57 -1.96 14.35
C LEU A 48 -11.35 -2.10 13.43
N ALA A 49 -10.13 -1.92 13.95
CA ALA A 49 -8.90 -2.14 13.20
C ALA A 49 -8.80 -3.59 12.67
N ILE A 50 -9.12 -4.58 13.51
CA ILE A 50 -9.15 -5.98 13.10
C ILE A 50 -10.17 -6.21 11.99
N GLN A 51 -11.36 -5.61 12.09
CA GLN A 51 -12.41 -5.73 11.07
C GLN A 51 -11.98 -5.14 9.71
N TYR A 52 -11.35 -3.96 9.71
CA TYR A 52 -10.80 -3.37 8.48
C TYR A 52 -9.71 -4.25 7.86
N LYS A 53 -8.76 -4.75 8.67
CA LYS A 53 -7.70 -5.65 8.19
C LYS A 53 -8.28 -6.94 7.60
N GLN A 54 -9.26 -7.54 8.29
CA GLN A 54 -9.95 -8.73 7.81
C GLN A 54 -10.68 -8.47 6.48
N TYR A 55 -11.33 -7.31 6.34
CA TYR A 55 -11.96 -6.90 5.08
C TYR A 55 -10.94 -6.84 3.94
N TYR A 56 -9.77 -6.24 4.16
CA TYR A 56 -8.70 -6.19 3.17
C TYR A 56 -8.22 -7.57 2.75
N LEU A 57 -7.93 -8.45 3.71
CA LEU A 57 -7.45 -9.80 3.43
C LEU A 57 -8.48 -10.62 2.63
N GLN A 58 -9.76 -10.53 3.01
CA GLN A 58 -10.83 -11.23 2.29
C GLN A 58 -11.04 -10.65 0.88
N SER A 59 -11.03 -9.32 0.74
CA SER A 59 -11.23 -8.64 -0.54
C SER A 59 -10.04 -8.85 -1.48
N LEU A 60 -8.82 -8.85 -0.95
CA LEU A 60 -7.60 -9.17 -1.68
C LEU A 60 -7.65 -10.61 -2.22
N ARG A 61 -7.98 -11.60 -1.38
CA ARG A 61 -8.12 -13.00 -1.82
C ARG A 61 -9.13 -13.15 -2.96
N LYS A 62 -10.27 -12.46 -2.89
CA LYS A 62 -11.26 -12.44 -3.98
C LYS A 62 -10.72 -11.73 -5.24
N GLY A 63 -10.01 -10.63 -5.05
CA GLY A 63 -9.43 -9.81 -6.12
C GLY A 63 -8.33 -10.53 -6.91
N LEU A 64 -7.52 -11.36 -6.24
CA LEU A 64 -6.44 -12.13 -6.87
C LEU A 64 -6.95 -13.15 -7.89
N SER A 65 -8.16 -13.68 -7.73
CA SER A 65 -8.78 -14.58 -8.70
C SER A 65 -9.34 -13.85 -9.93
N SER A 66 -9.47 -12.53 -9.89
CA SER A 66 -10.01 -11.72 -10.98
C SER A 66 -8.92 -11.29 -11.94
N ARG A 67 -9.20 -11.39 -13.24
CA ARG A 67 -8.31 -10.92 -14.31
C ARG A 67 -8.59 -9.47 -14.74
N SER A 68 -9.59 -8.81 -14.17
CA SER A 68 -9.95 -7.44 -14.57
C SER A 68 -8.91 -6.42 -14.07
N LEU A 69 -8.59 -5.42 -14.90
CA LEU A 69 -7.65 -4.35 -14.51
C LEU A 69 -8.09 -3.62 -13.22
N PRO A 70 -9.37 -3.22 -13.04
CA PRO A 70 -9.80 -2.58 -11.80
C PRO A 70 -9.58 -3.46 -10.56
N SER A 71 -9.86 -4.77 -10.65
CA SER A 71 -9.60 -5.70 -9.54
C SER A 71 -8.11 -5.79 -9.21
N ARG A 72 -7.24 -5.83 -10.22
CA ARG A 72 -5.79 -5.88 -10.01
C ARG A 72 -5.24 -4.59 -9.40
N ARG A 73 -5.74 -3.41 -9.83
CA ARG A 73 -5.40 -2.12 -9.20
C ARG A 73 -5.77 -2.11 -7.73
N ASN A 74 -7.00 -2.53 -7.42
CA ASN A 74 -7.46 -2.62 -6.04
C ASN A 74 -6.63 -3.62 -5.24
N ALA A 75 -6.25 -4.76 -5.83
CA ALA A 75 -5.41 -5.75 -5.15
C ALA A 75 -4.04 -5.16 -4.76
N VAL A 76 -3.40 -4.41 -5.65
CA VAL A 76 -2.15 -3.69 -5.33
C VAL A 76 -2.41 -2.66 -4.23
N ALA A 77 -3.41 -1.78 -4.37
CA ALA A 77 -3.71 -0.76 -3.37
C ALA A 77 -4.02 -1.35 -1.98
N MET A 78 -4.82 -2.42 -1.91
CA MET A 78 -5.12 -3.12 -0.65
C MET A 78 -3.87 -3.73 -0.03
N THR A 79 -2.97 -4.29 -0.85
CA THR A 79 -1.71 -4.87 -0.37
C THR A 79 -0.75 -3.80 0.13
N THR A 80 -0.70 -2.64 -0.51
CA THR A 80 0.03 -1.46 -0.03
C THR A 80 -0.51 -0.99 1.33
N VAL A 81 -1.83 -0.95 1.53
CA VAL A 81 -2.44 -0.61 2.82
C VAL A 81 -2.09 -1.65 3.90
N LEU A 82 -2.12 -2.95 3.57
CA LEU A 82 -1.72 -4.00 4.50
C LEU A 82 -0.25 -3.86 4.92
N ALA A 83 0.66 -3.58 3.99
CA ALA A 83 2.06 -3.32 4.32
C ALA A 83 2.22 -2.17 5.33
N LEU A 84 1.47 -1.08 5.17
CA LEU A 84 1.46 0.05 6.11
C LEU A 84 0.90 -0.33 7.49
N ASP A 85 -0.16 -1.14 7.54
CA ASP A 85 -0.69 -1.66 8.81
C ASP A 85 0.35 -2.51 9.55
N GLU A 86 1.07 -3.39 8.84
CA GLU A 86 2.10 -4.22 9.46
C GLU A 86 3.27 -3.38 10.00
N ILE A 87 3.70 -2.34 9.27
CA ILE A 87 4.70 -1.37 9.78
C ILE A 87 4.20 -0.71 11.05
N THR A 88 2.93 -0.29 11.08
CA THR A 88 2.31 0.35 12.25
C THR A 88 2.26 -0.62 13.44
N CYS A 89 2.12 -1.92 13.19
CA CYS A 89 2.16 -2.97 14.20
C CYS A 89 3.59 -3.44 14.55
N GLY A 90 4.62 -2.95 13.87
CA GLY A 90 6.02 -3.33 14.09
C GLY A 90 6.47 -4.61 13.38
N ASP A 91 5.65 -5.21 12.50
CA ASP A 91 5.99 -6.41 11.74
C ASP A 91 6.56 -6.06 10.36
N HIS A 92 7.82 -5.62 10.35
CA HIS A 92 8.52 -5.23 9.11
C HIS A 92 8.73 -6.41 8.15
N THR A 93 8.78 -7.64 8.65
CA THR A 93 8.97 -8.84 7.80
C THR A 93 7.71 -9.11 6.99
N VAL A 94 6.53 -9.08 7.62
CA VAL A 94 5.26 -9.26 6.90
C VAL A 94 4.97 -8.05 6.01
N ALA A 95 5.34 -6.83 6.45
CA ALA A 95 5.26 -5.64 5.60
C ALA A 95 6.04 -5.81 4.29
N ALA A 96 7.30 -6.28 4.37
CA ALA A 96 8.14 -6.50 3.20
C ALA A 96 7.53 -7.54 2.23
N LYS A 97 6.95 -8.62 2.75
CA LYS A 97 6.23 -9.62 1.95
C LYS A 97 5.01 -9.05 1.23
N HIS A 98 4.27 -8.15 1.88
CA HIS A 98 3.17 -7.44 1.22
C HIS A 98 3.68 -6.57 0.08
N VAL A 99 4.74 -5.78 0.29
CA VAL A 99 5.35 -4.96 -0.78
C VAL A 99 5.80 -5.85 -1.94
N LEU A 100 6.49 -6.95 -1.69
CA LEU A 100 6.92 -7.89 -2.71
C LEU A 100 5.73 -8.47 -3.49
N GLY A 101 4.65 -8.85 -2.80
CA GLY A 101 3.42 -9.32 -3.42
C GLY A 101 2.77 -8.25 -4.31
N ALA A 102 2.78 -6.99 -3.87
CA ALA A 102 2.31 -5.86 -4.66
C ALA A 102 3.11 -5.69 -5.95
N MET A 103 4.44 -5.82 -5.90
CA MET A 103 5.30 -5.72 -7.07
C MET A 103 5.10 -6.87 -8.06
N LYS A 104 4.98 -8.10 -7.58
CA LYS A 104 4.64 -9.24 -8.45
C LYS A 104 3.32 -9.03 -9.19
N MET A 105 2.30 -8.49 -8.51
CA MET A 105 1.03 -8.17 -9.18
C MET A 105 1.15 -7.08 -10.24
N VAL A 106 2.03 -6.10 -10.04
CA VAL A 106 2.35 -5.06 -11.02
C VAL A 106 3.06 -5.64 -12.23
N GLU A 107 4.08 -6.48 -12.00
CA GLU A 107 4.81 -7.17 -13.06
C GLU A 107 3.88 -8.08 -13.88
N ASP A 108 3.04 -8.88 -13.24
CA ASP A 108 2.06 -9.74 -13.89
C ASP A 108 0.98 -8.94 -14.66
N ALA A 109 0.83 -7.65 -14.39
CA ALA A 109 -0.03 -6.72 -15.12
C ALA A 109 0.67 -6.07 -16.32
N GLY A 110 1.96 -6.34 -16.53
CA GLY A 110 2.80 -5.75 -17.56
C GLY A 110 3.33 -4.36 -17.19
N GLY A 111 3.50 -4.10 -15.88
CA GLY A 111 4.08 -2.86 -15.37
C GLY A 111 3.06 -1.84 -14.87
N LEU A 112 3.58 -0.79 -14.21
CA LEU A 112 2.77 0.23 -13.52
C LEU A 112 1.88 1.03 -14.47
N ASP A 113 2.38 1.36 -15.66
CA ASP A 113 1.65 2.13 -16.66
C ASP A 113 0.48 1.35 -17.24
N ARG A 114 0.69 0.06 -17.54
CA ARG A 114 -0.38 -0.81 -18.01
C ARG A 114 -1.44 -1.07 -16.94
N LEU A 115 -1.02 -1.19 -15.68
CA LEU A 115 -1.95 -1.39 -14.57
C LEU A 115 -2.80 -0.13 -14.31
N GLY A 116 -2.22 1.06 -14.51
CA GLY A 116 -2.91 2.33 -14.33
C GLY A 116 -3.26 2.61 -12.86
N LEU A 117 -2.31 2.36 -11.95
CA LEU A 117 -2.45 2.74 -10.54
C LEU A 117 -2.59 4.25 -10.38
N ASN A 118 -3.40 4.68 -9.43
CA ASN A 118 -3.49 6.10 -9.07
C ASN A 118 -2.13 6.60 -8.53
N HIS A 119 -1.88 7.90 -8.66
CA HIS A 119 -0.58 8.50 -8.29
C HIS A 119 -0.25 8.34 -6.81
N LEU A 120 -1.25 8.39 -5.92
CA LEU A 120 -1.04 8.23 -4.48
C LEU A 120 -0.56 6.81 -4.12
N VAL A 121 -1.16 5.76 -4.69
CA VAL A 121 -0.75 4.36 -4.48
C VAL A 121 0.66 4.15 -5.03
N ARG A 122 0.97 4.67 -6.23
CA ARG A 122 2.33 4.62 -6.79
C ARG A 122 3.34 5.28 -5.85
N TYR A 123 3.04 6.49 -5.40
CA TYR A 123 3.89 7.25 -4.47
C TYR A 123 4.10 6.51 -3.14
N VAL A 124 3.05 5.94 -2.55
CA VAL A 124 3.18 5.18 -1.30
C VAL A 124 3.99 3.90 -1.52
N LEU A 125 3.72 3.14 -2.58
CA LEU A 125 4.45 1.91 -2.91
C LEU A 125 5.95 2.18 -3.13
N TYR A 126 6.28 3.25 -3.84
CA TYR A 126 7.65 3.75 -3.97
C TYR A 126 8.32 3.97 -2.62
N ASN A 127 7.66 4.71 -1.72
CA ASN A 127 8.20 5.03 -0.40
C ASN A 127 8.36 3.77 0.47
N LEU A 128 7.49 2.77 0.32
CA LEU A 128 7.63 1.50 1.02
C LEU A 128 8.87 0.73 0.54
N MET A 129 9.09 0.69 -0.78
CA MET A 129 10.22 -0.02 -1.36
C MET A 129 11.56 0.64 -1.04
N PHE A 130 11.66 1.95 -1.22
CA PHE A 130 12.95 2.65 -1.19
C PHE A 130 13.13 3.55 0.05
N GLY A 131 12.05 4.04 0.63
CA GLY A 131 12.11 5.04 1.71
C GLY A 131 12.08 4.47 3.13
N LYS A 132 11.51 3.27 3.33
CA LYS A 132 11.28 2.68 4.67
C LYS A 132 12.28 1.59 5.05
N ARG A 133 13.35 1.40 4.27
CA ARG A 133 14.37 0.35 4.47
C ARG A 133 13.76 -1.06 4.56
N LEU A 134 12.55 -1.27 4.03
CA LEU A 134 11.88 -2.58 4.08
C LEU A 134 12.64 -3.66 3.33
N SER A 135 13.40 -3.28 2.30
CA SER A 135 14.30 -4.17 1.58
C SER A 135 15.35 -4.84 2.50
N GLU A 136 15.73 -4.24 3.62
CA GLU A 136 16.67 -4.86 4.55
C GLU A 136 16.06 -6.03 5.35
N TRP A 137 14.73 -6.13 5.37
CA TRP A 137 13.99 -7.12 6.14
C TRP A 137 13.59 -8.35 5.31
N ASP A 138 13.82 -8.33 4.00
CA ASP A 138 13.49 -9.43 3.09
C ASP A 138 14.43 -9.41 1.87
N ILE A 139 15.17 -10.49 1.68
CA ILE A 139 16.18 -10.64 0.61
C ILE A 139 15.54 -10.55 -0.78
N ASP A 140 14.34 -11.10 -0.96
CA ASP A 140 13.66 -11.08 -2.25
C ASP A 140 13.22 -9.65 -2.58
N LEU A 141 12.76 -8.89 -1.59
CA LEU A 141 12.45 -7.47 -1.76
C LEU A 141 13.72 -6.63 -2.03
N GLN A 142 14.86 -6.98 -1.42
CA GLN A 142 16.15 -6.36 -1.70
C GLN A 142 16.58 -6.58 -3.16
N LEU A 143 16.45 -7.80 -3.66
CA LEU A 143 16.75 -8.11 -5.06
C LEU A 143 15.80 -7.36 -6.00
N ALA A 144 14.50 -7.36 -5.71
CA ALA A 144 13.50 -6.64 -6.49
C ALA A 144 13.78 -5.13 -6.56
N SER A 145 14.13 -4.49 -5.44
CA SER A 145 14.45 -3.06 -5.41
C SER A 145 15.73 -2.71 -6.18
N THR A 146 16.64 -3.67 -6.34
CA THR A 146 17.88 -3.47 -7.13
C THR A 146 17.60 -3.58 -8.63
N LEU A 147 16.60 -4.36 -9.03
CA LEU A 147 16.20 -4.56 -10.43
C LEU A 147 15.23 -3.49 -10.94
N MET A 148 14.50 -2.82 -10.03
CA MET A 148 13.57 -1.76 -10.37
C MET A 148 14.24 -0.39 -10.20
N THR A 149 14.26 0.41 -11.26
CA THR A 149 14.74 1.79 -11.14
C THR A 149 13.69 2.65 -10.43
N PRO A 150 14.09 3.64 -9.62
CA PRO A 150 13.18 4.63 -9.04
C PRO A 150 12.21 5.24 -10.08
N ASP A 151 12.74 5.53 -11.26
CA ASP A 151 12.03 6.09 -12.42
C ASP A 151 10.96 5.16 -12.99
N SER A 152 11.06 3.84 -12.73
CA SER A 152 10.04 2.88 -13.16
C SER A 152 8.77 2.98 -12.32
N ILE A 153 8.83 3.57 -11.12
CA ILE A 153 7.73 3.63 -10.16
C ILE A 153 7.11 5.02 -10.04
N LEU A 154 7.95 6.05 -10.13
CA LEU A 154 7.55 7.43 -10.29
C LEU A 154 8.01 7.87 -11.68
N PRO A 155 7.10 8.03 -12.66
CA PRO A 155 7.46 8.51 -13.99
C PRO A 155 7.85 9.99 -13.98
#